data_AF-A0A2D7SEV2-F1
#
_entry.id   AF-A0A2D7SEV2-F1
#
_cell.length_a   1.000
_cell.length_b   1.000
_cell.length_c   1.000
_cell.angle_alpha   90.00
_cell.angle_beta   90.00
_cell.angle_gamma   90.00
#
_symmetry.space_group_name_H-M   'P 1'
#
loop_
_entity.id
_entity.type
_entity.pdbx_description
1 polymer ?
#
loop_
_entity_poly.entity_id
_entity_poly.type
_entity_poly.pdbx_seq_one_letter_code
_entity_poly.pdbx_strand_id
1 'polypeptide(L)'
;MIDELIDETIRRIEATEGRSRSRAEKPKVSFDNAVRHILLELWKASKCIPAGEVSINKRSGYYSEHNERYRDALLTYKQTMAAFDGLVKLGFIEITQKGYFDRESLEGGLTRIIATDELKERLNELSGHPALALEPDLSRETILLRDR
;
A
#
# COMPACT_ATOMS: atom_id res chain seq x y z
N MET A 1 -16.56 -2.02 -6.42
CA MET A 1 -16.06 -0.70 -6.86
C MET A 1 -14.56 -0.53 -6.64
N ILE A 2 -14.07 -0.20 -5.43
CA ILE A 2 -12.61 -0.16 -5.21
C ILE A 2 -11.98 -1.56 -5.38
N ASP A 3 -12.69 -2.61 -4.98
CA ASP A 3 -12.24 -3.99 -5.15
C ASP A 3 -12.08 -4.38 -6.63
N GLU A 4 -12.90 -3.84 -7.54
CA GLU A 4 -12.76 -4.08 -8.98
C GLU A 4 -11.49 -3.44 -9.53
N LEU A 5 -11.17 -2.22 -9.08
CA LEU A 5 -9.91 -1.55 -9.42
C LEU A 5 -8.70 -2.32 -8.86
N ILE A 6 -8.82 -2.88 -7.66
CA ILE A 6 -7.78 -3.72 -7.04
C ILE A 6 -7.57 -4.98 -7.90
N ASP A 7 -8.64 -5.71 -8.22
CA ASP A 7 -8.59 -6.95 -9.00
C ASP A 7 -8.07 -6.71 -10.43
N GLU A 8 -8.47 -5.61 -11.06
CA GLU A 8 -7.92 -5.18 -12.35
C GLU A 8 -6.42 -4.87 -12.24
N THR A 9 -6.01 -4.13 -11.22
CA THR A 9 -4.61 -3.75 -11.02
C THR A 9 -3.73 -4.98 -10.78
N ILE A 10 -4.19 -5.94 -9.96
CA ILE A 10 -3.50 -7.22 -9.75
C ILE A 10 -3.29 -7.93 -11.09
N ARG A 11 -4.35 -8.07 -11.90
CA ARG A 11 -4.27 -8.71 -13.22
C ARG A 11 -3.30 -8.00 -14.17
N ARG A 12 -3.30 -6.66 -14.18
CA ARG A 12 -2.35 -5.85 -14.99
C ARG A 12 -0.91 -6.08 -14.55
N ILE A 13 -0.64 -6.05 -13.24
CA ILE A 13 0.72 -6.30 -12.72
C ILE A 13 1.17 -7.71 -13.12
N GLU A 14 0.32 -8.72 -12.94
CA GLU A 14 0.66 -10.11 -13.30
C GLU A 14 0.92 -10.30 -14.80
N ALA A 15 0.16 -9.62 -15.66
CA ALA A 15 0.38 -9.61 -17.10
C ALA A 15 1.73 -8.97 -17.48
N THR A 16 2.13 -7.90 -16.79
CA THR A 16 3.41 -7.22 -17.03
C THR A 16 4.62 -7.97 -16.43
N GLU A 17 4.43 -8.73 -15.35
CA GLU A 17 5.51 -9.46 -14.68
C GLU A 17 6.08 -10.63 -15.50
N GLY A 18 5.40 -11.07 -16.57
CA GLY A 18 5.90 -12.08 -17.51
C GLY A 18 6.26 -13.44 -16.86
N ARG A 19 5.71 -13.75 -15.69
CA ARG A 19 6.08 -14.94 -14.92
C ARG A 19 5.58 -16.21 -15.60
N SER A 20 6.49 -17.17 -15.78
CA SER A 20 6.17 -18.49 -16.33
C SER A 20 5.37 -19.38 -15.37
N ARG A 21 5.34 -19.05 -14.07
CA ARG A 21 4.58 -19.76 -13.04
C ARG A 21 3.88 -18.78 -12.13
N SER A 22 2.62 -19.08 -11.81
CA SER A 22 1.83 -18.33 -10.83
C SER A 22 2.48 -18.37 -9.44
N ARG A 23 2.21 -17.35 -8.63
CA ARG A 23 2.59 -17.34 -7.21
C ARG A 23 1.99 -18.57 -6.52
N ALA A 24 2.73 -19.15 -5.57
CA ALA A 24 2.15 -20.09 -4.63
C ALA A 24 1.04 -19.40 -3.80
N GLU A 25 0.11 -20.19 -3.28
CA GLU A 25 -1.12 -19.70 -2.64
C GLU A 25 -0.88 -18.67 -1.53
N LYS A 26 -0.01 -18.99 -0.55
CA LYS A 26 0.31 -18.05 0.55
C LYS A 26 0.94 -16.73 0.06
N PRO A 27 2.02 -16.74 -0.76
CA PRO A 27 2.55 -15.52 -1.37
C PRO A 27 1.54 -14.73 -2.21
N LYS A 28 0.58 -15.40 -2.84
CA LYS A 28 -0.47 -14.74 -3.63
C LYS A 28 -1.38 -13.92 -2.73
N VAL A 29 -1.91 -14.50 -1.65
CA VAL A 29 -2.77 -13.77 -0.70
C VAL A 29 -2.05 -12.55 -0.11
N SER A 30 -0.77 -12.69 0.26
CA SER A 30 0.01 -11.56 0.75
C SER A 30 0.28 -10.48 -0.31
N PHE A 31 0.41 -10.87 -1.58
CA PHE A 31 0.58 -9.93 -2.70
C PHE A 31 -0.71 -9.17 -2.98
N ASP A 32 -1.84 -9.86 -3.05
CA ASP A 32 -3.15 -9.27 -3.29
C ASP A 32 -3.48 -8.27 -2.15
N ASN A 33 -3.20 -8.65 -0.90
CA ASN A 33 -3.34 -7.75 0.25
C ASN A 33 -2.40 -6.53 0.16
N ALA A 34 -1.18 -6.69 -0.33
CA ALA A 34 -0.24 -5.57 -0.48
C ALA A 34 -0.68 -4.58 -1.57
N VAL A 35 -1.17 -5.07 -2.73
CA VAL A 35 -1.74 -4.20 -3.78
C VAL A 35 -2.96 -3.46 -3.23
N ARG A 36 -3.87 -4.18 -2.56
CA ARG A 36 -5.03 -3.58 -1.87
C ARG A 36 -4.60 -2.50 -0.91
N HIS A 37 -3.65 -2.77 -0.02
CA HIS A 37 -3.17 -1.82 0.97
C HIS A 37 -2.66 -0.52 0.32
N ILE A 38 -1.80 -0.61 -0.69
CA ILE A 38 -1.23 0.57 -1.36
C ILE A 38 -2.33 1.40 -2.05
N LEU A 39 -3.25 0.75 -2.78
CA LEU A 39 -4.34 1.45 -3.47
C LEU A 39 -5.31 2.14 -2.50
N LEU A 40 -5.60 1.52 -1.35
CA LEU A 40 -6.43 2.13 -0.32
C LEU A 40 -5.78 3.35 0.32
N GLU A 41 -4.47 3.30 0.60
CA GLU A 41 -3.74 4.46 1.12
C GLU A 41 -3.69 5.59 0.09
N LEU A 42 -3.52 5.28 -1.20
CA LEU A 42 -3.58 6.28 -2.27
C LEU A 42 -4.97 6.88 -2.43
N TRP A 43 -6.03 6.09 -2.26
CA TRP A 43 -7.41 6.61 -2.29
C TRP A 43 -7.69 7.56 -1.12
N LYS A 44 -7.20 7.24 0.07
CA LYS A 44 -7.25 8.17 1.22
C LYS A 44 -6.51 9.46 0.91
N ALA A 45 -5.28 9.33 0.41
CA ALA A 45 -4.43 10.47 0.09
C ALA A 45 -5.01 11.38 -1.01
N SER A 46 -5.75 10.82 -1.98
CA SER A 46 -6.40 11.60 -3.05
C SER A 46 -7.55 12.48 -2.57
N LYS A 47 -8.14 12.17 -1.41
CA LYS A 47 -9.20 12.98 -0.79
C LYS A 47 -8.68 13.96 0.28
N CYS A 48 -7.36 13.99 0.54
CA CYS A 48 -6.74 15.00 1.39
C CYS A 48 -6.57 16.33 0.66
N ILE A 49 -6.61 17.45 1.40
CA ILE A 49 -6.32 18.79 0.88
C ILE A 49 -5.22 19.42 1.75
N PRO A 50 -4.00 19.65 1.23
CA PRO A 50 -3.53 19.27 -0.11
C PRO A 50 -3.44 17.74 -0.30
N ALA A 51 -3.36 17.29 -1.56
CA ALA A 51 -3.22 15.87 -1.88
C ALA A 51 -2.01 15.27 -1.14
N GLY A 52 -2.23 14.17 -0.44
CA GLY A 52 -1.22 13.55 0.42
C GLY A 52 -0.22 12.69 -0.35
N GLU A 53 0.93 12.44 0.27
CA GLU A 53 1.86 11.41 -0.15
C GLU A 53 1.70 10.15 0.70
N VAL A 54 1.78 8.99 0.06
CA VAL A 54 1.76 7.70 0.77
C VAL A 54 3.20 7.26 1.06
N SER A 55 3.41 6.74 2.27
CA SER A 55 4.71 6.18 2.68
C SER A 55 4.81 4.70 2.37
N ILE A 56 5.96 4.29 1.83
CA ILE A 56 6.34 2.89 1.66
C ILE A 56 7.65 2.64 2.42
N ASN A 57 7.61 1.64 3.30
CA ASN A 57 8.81 1.19 4.01
C ASN A 57 9.58 0.16 3.17
N LYS A 58 10.85 0.45 2.85
CA LYS A 58 11.71 -0.45 2.08
C LYS A 58 12.65 -1.31 2.93
N ARG A 59 12.54 -1.24 4.27
CA ARG A 59 13.29 -2.10 5.19
C ARG A 59 12.49 -3.36 5.49
N SER A 60 13.08 -4.53 5.24
CA SER A 60 12.46 -5.82 5.53
C SER A 60 12.02 -5.98 6.99
N GLY A 61 12.85 -5.49 7.93
CA GLY A 61 12.58 -5.51 9.37
C GLY A 61 11.25 -4.86 9.78
N TYR A 62 10.78 -3.84 9.06
CA TYR A 62 9.46 -3.24 9.34
C TYR A 62 8.32 -4.25 9.27
N TYR A 63 8.43 -5.24 8.38
CA TYR A 63 7.38 -6.23 8.15
C TYR A 63 7.49 -7.45 9.07
N SER A 64 8.60 -7.60 9.81
CA SER A 64 8.90 -8.82 10.58
C SER A 64 9.32 -8.60 12.03
N GLU A 65 9.96 -7.48 12.35
CA GLU A 65 10.50 -7.20 13.70
C GLU A 65 9.46 -6.57 14.64
N HIS A 66 8.37 -6.01 14.09
CA HIS A 66 7.32 -5.38 14.90
C HIS A 66 6.44 -6.40 15.62
N ASN A 67 5.87 -5.96 16.76
CA ASN A 67 5.00 -6.77 17.59
C ASN A 67 3.82 -7.35 16.77
N GLU A 68 3.59 -8.65 16.88
CA GLU A 68 2.54 -9.39 16.18
C GLU A 68 1.14 -8.80 16.42
N ARG A 69 0.95 -8.14 17.57
CA ARG A 69 -0.29 -7.47 17.95
C ARG A 69 -0.71 -6.33 17.02
N TYR A 70 0.25 -5.62 16.42
CA TYR A 70 -0.03 -4.41 15.63
C TYR A 70 0.35 -4.52 14.15
N ARG A 71 1.10 -5.56 13.76
CA ARG A 71 1.50 -5.78 12.37
C ARG A 71 0.36 -6.45 11.59
N ASP A 72 0.20 -6.07 10.32
CA ASP A 72 -0.59 -6.87 9.39
C ASP A 72 0.22 -8.11 8.99
N ALA A 73 -0.28 -9.29 9.35
CA ALA A 73 0.39 -10.57 9.08
C ALA A 73 0.48 -10.88 7.56
N LEU A 74 -0.42 -10.34 6.75
CA LEU A 74 -0.42 -10.53 5.30
C LEU A 74 0.47 -9.52 4.57
N LEU A 75 0.78 -8.38 5.20
CA LEU A 75 1.66 -7.37 4.64
C LEU A 75 3.13 -7.79 4.82
N THR A 76 3.66 -8.52 3.84
CA THR A 76 5.03 -9.06 3.89
C THR A 76 5.98 -8.26 3.01
N TYR A 77 7.24 -8.14 3.40
CA TYR A 77 8.24 -7.34 2.67
C TYR A 77 8.33 -7.70 1.19
N LYS A 78 8.54 -8.99 0.88
CA LYS A 78 8.74 -9.44 -0.52
C LYS A 78 7.55 -9.13 -1.41
N GLN A 79 6.33 -9.36 -0.91
CA GLN A 79 5.14 -9.13 -1.71
C GLN A 79 4.77 -7.65 -1.80
N THR A 80 5.05 -6.87 -0.75
CA THR A 80 4.87 -5.42 -0.77
C THR A 80 5.81 -4.75 -1.76
N MET A 81 7.09 -5.16 -1.81
CA MET A 81 8.02 -4.65 -2.82
C MET A 81 7.63 -5.09 -4.23
N ALA A 82 7.16 -6.32 -4.43
CA ALA A 82 6.66 -6.76 -5.73
C ALA A 82 5.43 -5.95 -6.19
N ALA A 83 4.49 -5.65 -5.29
CA ALA A 83 3.33 -4.82 -5.58
C ALA A 83 3.75 -3.38 -5.91
N PHE A 84 4.64 -2.80 -5.11
CA PHE A 84 5.23 -1.49 -5.35
C PHE A 84 5.92 -1.41 -6.72
N ASP A 85 6.83 -2.34 -7.02
CA ASP A 85 7.56 -2.36 -8.30
C ASP A 85 6.60 -2.59 -9.49
N GLY A 86 5.56 -3.40 -9.30
CA GLY A 86 4.50 -3.60 -10.29
C GLY A 86 3.74 -2.32 -10.59
N LEU A 87 3.32 -1.58 -9.56
CA LEU A 87 2.62 -0.30 -9.72
C LEU A 87 3.52 0.77 -10.38
N VAL A 88 4.81 0.80 -10.05
CA VAL A 88 5.78 1.68 -10.73
C VAL A 88 5.90 1.31 -12.21
N LYS A 89 6.01 0.02 -12.54
CA LYS A 89 6.12 -0.46 -13.93
C LYS A 89 4.87 -0.18 -14.76
N LEU A 90 3.69 -0.26 -14.15
CA LEU A 90 2.43 0.14 -14.78
C LEU A 90 2.32 1.66 -14.97
N GLY A 91 3.21 2.45 -14.35
CA GLY A 91 3.11 3.91 -14.36
C GLY A 91 1.93 4.42 -13.53
N PHE A 92 1.41 3.64 -12.58
CA PHE A 92 0.28 4.00 -11.71
C PHE A 92 0.71 4.86 -10.52
N ILE A 93 1.97 4.75 -10.13
CA ILE A 93 2.55 5.54 -9.04
C ILE A 93 3.91 6.09 -9.45
N GLU A 94 4.25 7.24 -8.88
CA GLU A 94 5.59 7.83 -8.99
C GLU A 94 6.19 8.08 -7.62
N ILE A 95 7.53 8.06 -7.55
CA ILE A 95 8.28 8.29 -6.32
C ILE A 95 8.59 9.78 -6.22
N THR A 96 8.00 10.47 -5.25
CA THR A 96 8.29 11.89 -4.99
C THR A 96 9.52 12.06 -4.10
N GLN A 97 9.73 11.13 -3.17
CA GLN A 97 10.91 11.12 -2.29
C GLN A 97 11.46 9.70 -2.15
N LYS A 98 12.76 9.52 -2.40
CA LYS A 98 13.44 8.26 -2.12
C LYS A 98 13.73 8.15 -0.63
N GLY A 99 13.41 7.00 -0.04
CA GLY A 99 13.78 6.72 1.34
C GLY A 99 15.29 6.62 1.50
N TYR A 100 15.79 7.01 2.67
CA TYR A 100 17.20 6.99 3.02
C TYR A 100 17.39 6.69 4.51
N PHE A 101 18.61 6.30 4.88
CA PHE A 101 19.03 6.19 6.26
C PHE A 101 20.44 6.75 6.37
N ASP A 102 20.60 7.80 7.15
CA ASP A 102 21.88 8.41 7.48
C ASP A 102 22.44 7.77 8.75
N ARG A 103 23.67 7.28 8.67
CA ARG A 103 24.34 6.59 9.78
C ARG A 103 25.00 7.54 10.77
N GLU A 104 25.29 8.77 10.37
CA GLU A 104 25.93 9.76 11.25
C GLU A 104 24.90 10.39 12.18
N SER A 105 23.78 10.86 11.62
CA SER A 105 22.67 11.43 12.38
C SER A 105 21.73 10.37 12.98
N LEU A 106 21.80 9.12 12.51
CA LEU A 106 20.83 8.05 12.79
C LEU A 106 19.39 8.38 12.35
N GLU A 107 19.24 9.33 11.44
CA GLU A 107 17.95 9.73 10.88
C GLU A 107 17.63 8.97 9.60
N GLY A 108 16.34 8.87 9.27
CA GLY A 108 15.91 8.24 8.05
C GLY A 108 14.58 8.76 7.54
N GLY A 109 14.39 8.62 6.23
CA GLY A 109 13.15 8.95 5.53
C GLY A 109 12.55 7.72 4.87
N LEU A 110 11.22 7.63 4.86
CA LEU A 110 10.50 6.62 4.08
C LEU A 110 10.43 7.01 2.61
N THR A 111 10.22 6.03 1.73
CA THR A 111 9.91 6.33 0.33
C THR A 111 8.51 6.92 0.25
N ARG A 112 8.36 8.05 -0.41
CA ARG A 112 7.07 8.71 -0.64
C ARG A 112 6.62 8.52 -2.07
N ILE A 113 5.34 8.23 -2.24
CA ILE A 113 4.71 8.05 -3.55
C ILE A 113 3.43 8.84 -3.68
N ILE A 114 3.09 9.16 -4.92
CA ILE A 114 1.76 9.64 -5.29
C ILE A 114 1.22 8.82 -6.46
N ALA A 115 -0.10 8.82 -6.62
CA ALA A 115 -0.74 8.27 -7.81
C ALA A 115 -0.41 9.16 -9.03
N THR A 116 -0.20 8.57 -10.19
CA THR A 116 -0.08 9.28 -11.46
C THR A 116 -1.46 9.56 -12.06
N ASP A 117 -1.51 10.26 -13.19
CA ASP A 117 -2.77 10.76 -13.77
C ASP A 117 -3.81 9.66 -14.02
N GLU A 118 -3.45 8.53 -14.64
CA GLU A 118 -4.40 7.43 -14.88
C GLU A 118 -5.00 6.90 -13.57
N LEU A 119 -4.17 6.63 -12.55
CA LEU A 119 -4.67 6.11 -11.29
C LEU A 119 -5.45 7.18 -10.52
N LYS A 120 -5.01 8.45 -10.55
CA LYS A 120 -5.71 9.58 -9.92
C LYS A 120 -7.12 9.74 -10.48
N GLU A 121 -7.29 9.69 -11.79
CA GLU A 121 -8.60 9.78 -12.44
C GLU A 121 -9.51 8.65 -11.97
N ARG A 122 -9.04 7.40 -12.04
CA ARG A 122 -9.79 6.22 -11.56
C ARG A 122 -10.19 6.33 -10.10
N LEU A 123 -9.28 6.78 -9.23
CA LEU A 123 -9.55 6.97 -7.80
C LEU A 123 -10.57 8.10 -7.54
N ASN A 124 -10.65 9.08 -8.43
CA ASN A 124 -11.62 10.17 -8.35
C ASN A 124 -13.00 9.78 -8.86
N GLU A 125 -13.08 8.87 -9.83
CA GLU A 125 -14.32 8.29 -10.34
C GLU A 125 -14.97 7.30 -9.37
N LEU A 126 -14.22 6.79 -8.39
CA LEU A 126 -14.80 5.97 -7.32
C LEU A 126 -15.86 6.76 -6.56
N SER A 127 -17.07 6.20 -6.53
CA SER A 127 -18.17 6.72 -5.72
C SER A 127 -17.87 6.55 -4.24
N GLY A 128 -18.27 7.55 -3.45
CA GLY A 128 -18.09 7.57 -2.01
C GLY A 128 -16.76 8.18 -1.54
N HIS A 129 -16.53 8.09 -0.23
CA HIS A 129 -15.34 8.60 0.43
C HIS A 129 -14.66 7.47 1.20
N PRO A 130 -13.33 7.33 1.16
CA PRO A 130 -12.62 6.23 1.81
C PRO A 130 -12.90 6.15 3.32
N ALA A 131 -13.16 7.28 3.99
CA ALA A 131 -13.52 7.31 5.41
C ALA A 131 -14.90 6.68 5.73
N LEU A 132 -15.79 6.56 4.74
CA LEU A 132 -17.12 5.95 4.89
C LEU A 132 -17.18 4.55 4.28
N ALA A 133 -16.47 4.35 3.16
CA ALA A 133 -16.46 3.08 2.43
C ALA A 133 -15.54 2.02 3.05
N LEU A 134 -14.53 2.43 3.82
CA LEU A 134 -13.61 1.52 4.49
C LEU A 134 -14.05 1.32 5.94
N GLU A 135 -14.70 0.19 6.20
CA GLU A 135 -15.05 -0.19 7.56
C GLU A 135 -13.78 -0.59 8.34
N PRO A 136 -13.56 -0.04 9.54
CA PRO A 136 -12.51 -0.51 10.41
C PRO A 136 -12.85 -1.92 10.89
N ASP A 137 -11.82 -2.75 11.09
CA ASP A 137 -12.00 -4.07 11.69
C ASP A 137 -12.34 -3.92 13.18
N LEU A 138 -13.63 -4.02 13.50
CA LEU A 138 -14.15 -3.89 14.87
C LEU A 138 -13.78 -5.09 15.77
N SER A 139 -13.26 -6.18 15.19
CA SER A 139 -12.73 -7.31 15.97
C SER A 139 -11.31 -7.08 16.47
N ARG A 140 -10.61 -6.07 15.91
CA ARG A 140 -9.29 -5.68 16.42
C ARG A 140 -9.39 -5.09 17.80
N GLU A 141 -8.33 -5.30 18.55
CA GLU A 141 -8.24 -4.74 19.88
C GLU A 141 -8.42 -3.21 19.86
N THR A 142 -9.39 -2.75 20.64
CA THR A 142 -9.70 -1.33 20.74
C THR A 142 -8.83 -0.69 21.80
N ILE A 143 -8.08 0.34 21.42
CA ILE A 143 -7.34 1.16 22.37
C ILE A 143 -8.31 2.18 22.98
N LEU A 144 -8.62 2.02 24.26
CA LEU A 144 -9.36 3.03 25.02
C LEU A 144 -8.39 4.16 25.39
N LEU A 145 -8.53 5.30 24.71
CA LEU A 145 -7.86 6.54 25.11
C LEU A 145 -8.42 6.92 26.50
N ARG A 146 -7.53 6.99 27.51
CA ARG A 146 -7.92 7.50 28.83
C ARG A 146 -8.23 8.99 28.71
N ASP A 147 -9.40 9.39 29.18
CA ASP A 147 -9.65 10.80 29.52
C ASP A 147 -8.63 11.23 30.59
N ARG A 148 -8.05 12.42 30.40
CA ARG A 148 -7.15 13.05 31.37
C ARG A 148 -7.95 13.80 32.42
#